data_AF-A0A843TVF9-F1
#
_entry.id   AF-A0A843TVF9-F1
#
_cell.length_a   1.000
_cell.length_b   1.000
_cell.length_c   1.000
_cell.angle_alpha   90.00
_cell.angle_beta   90.00
_cell.angle_gamma   90.00
#
_symmetry.space_group_name_H-M   'P 1'
#
loop_
_entity.id
_entity.type
_entity.pdbx_description
1 polymer ?
#
loop_
_entity_poly.entity_id
_entity_poly.type
_entity_poly.pdbx_seq_one_letter_code
_entity_poly.pdbx_strand_id
1 'polypeptide(L)'
;MLSTLACNEEGALKVYELLQNKTFRSIGWNTLFDCLSIYEDKFKQSLQSTGAMLPDFQEGDAKALVAYLNVLQKVVENGNPIERKNWFPDIEPLFKLLGYENVPPYLKGALRKAIASFIQVSPVLKDTIWSYLEQYDLPVVVGPTTGSNLQQMSVPVNKEILKPSPKRILKWEAEIEIEEYMKTLIHNVAPKVANHRLPDVAGLHIPLVLLLYLLDVLF
;
A
#
# COMPACT_ATOMS: atom_id res chain seq x y z
N MET A 1 2.43 18.68 6.28
CA MET A 1 2.08 19.39 7.52
C MET A 1 1.50 18.43 8.55
N LEU A 2 0.31 17.85 8.36
CA LEU A 2 -0.25 16.88 9.32
C LEU A 2 0.64 15.65 9.55
N SER A 3 1.29 15.14 8.50
CA SER A 3 2.28 14.06 8.61
C SER A 3 3.47 14.42 9.50
N THR A 4 3.86 15.70 9.51
CA THR A 4 4.94 16.23 10.36
C THR A 4 4.49 16.36 11.82
N LEU A 5 3.22 16.68 12.06
CA LEU A 5 2.64 16.75 13.40
C LEU A 5 2.45 15.35 14.02
N ALA A 6 2.19 14.33 13.20
CA ALA A 6 2.06 12.95 13.63
C ALA A 6 3.43 12.23 13.83
N CYS A 7 4.47 12.95 14.28
CA CYS A 7 5.83 12.41 14.45
C CYS A 7 6.07 11.71 15.80
N ASN A 8 5.09 11.78 16.71
CA ASN A 8 5.10 11.12 18.01
C ASN A 8 3.67 10.69 18.38
N GLU A 9 3.54 9.96 19.48
CA GLU A 9 2.27 9.37 19.92
C GLU A 9 1.15 10.39 20.13
N GLU A 10 1.42 11.46 20.87
CA GLU A 10 0.43 12.51 21.16
C GLU A 10 0.01 13.26 19.88
N GLY A 11 0.96 13.54 19.00
CA GLY A 11 0.72 14.17 17.71
C GLY A 11 -0.10 13.28 16.78
N ALA A 12 0.18 11.99 16.75
CA ALA A 12 -0.59 11.01 15.98
C ALA A 12 -2.03 10.92 16.47
N LEU A 13 -2.25 10.87 17.80
CA LEU A 13 -3.59 10.87 18.39
C LEU A 13 -4.36 12.14 18.02
N LYS A 14 -3.75 13.32 18.16
CA LYS A 14 -4.38 14.61 17.79
C LYS A 14 -4.74 14.69 16.32
N VAL A 15 -3.87 14.21 15.42
CA VAL A 15 -4.16 14.17 13.98
C VAL A 15 -5.26 13.16 13.68
N TYR A 16 -5.26 12.00 14.34
CA TYR A 16 -6.33 11.01 14.23
C TYR A 16 -7.68 11.62 14.65
N GLU A 17 -7.77 12.21 15.84
CA GLU A 17 -8.98 12.85 16.35
C GLU A 17 -9.44 14.02 15.48
N LEU A 18 -8.50 14.84 14.97
CA LEU A 18 -8.81 15.98 14.10
C LEU A 18 -9.47 15.54 12.79
N LEU A 19 -8.98 14.45 12.19
CA LEU A 19 -9.51 13.92 10.92
C LEU A 19 -10.70 12.96 11.12
N GLN A 20 -10.90 12.47 12.34
CA GLN A 20 -12.08 11.71 12.75
C GLN A 20 -13.27 12.63 13.03
N ASN A 21 -13.02 13.73 13.75
CA ASN A 21 -14.02 14.70 14.11
C ASN A 21 -14.24 15.66 12.93
N LYS A 22 -15.46 15.66 12.36
CA LYS A 22 -15.85 16.43 11.16
C LYS A 22 -15.88 17.96 11.36
N THR A 23 -15.08 18.52 12.26
CA THR A 23 -15.15 19.92 12.70
C THR A 23 -14.50 20.90 11.73
N PHE A 24 -13.74 20.43 10.73
CA PHE A 24 -13.20 21.28 9.65
C PHE A 24 -13.55 20.74 8.26
N ARG A 25 -14.31 21.57 7.49
CA ARG A 25 -14.52 21.52 6.02
C ARG A 25 -14.24 20.15 5.36
N SER A 26 -15.22 19.25 5.34
CA SER A 26 -15.33 18.05 4.47
C SER A 26 -14.13 17.09 4.34
N ILE A 27 -13.06 17.29 5.09
CA ILE A 27 -11.78 16.58 4.97
C ILE A 27 -11.61 15.73 6.24
N GLY A 28 -11.69 14.41 6.08
CA GLY A 28 -11.51 13.46 7.17
C GLY A 28 -11.13 12.07 6.66
N TRP A 29 -10.98 11.11 7.58
CA TRP A 29 -10.59 9.74 7.22
C TRP A 29 -11.59 9.07 6.28
N ASN A 30 -12.89 9.28 6.51
CA ASN A 30 -13.92 8.77 5.61
C ASN A 30 -13.76 9.31 4.20
N THR A 31 -13.39 10.59 4.05
CA THR A 31 -13.13 11.18 2.72
C THR A 31 -12.04 10.41 1.96
N LEU A 32 -10.97 9.98 2.64
CA LEU A 32 -9.93 9.14 2.02
C LEU A 32 -10.51 7.81 1.53
N PHE A 33 -11.17 7.06 2.41
CA PHE A 33 -11.69 5.73 2.08
C PHE A 33 -12.83 5.77 1.05
N ASP A 34 -13.69 6.80 1.12
CA ASP A 34 -14.74 7.07 0.14
C ASP A 34 -14.13 7.38 -1.23
N CYS A 35 -13.08 8.23 -1.29
CA CYS A 35 -12.40 8.52 -2.55
C CYS A 35 -11.80 7.27 -3.19
N LEU A 36 -11.16 6.39 -2.42
CA LEU A 36 -10.62 5.12 -2.94
C LEU A 36 -11.74 4.23 -3.52
N SER A 37 -12.87 4.12 -2.82
CA SER A 37 -14.02 3.33 -3.27
C SER A 37 -14.69 3.93 -4.52
N ILE A 38 -14.82 5.26 -4.59
CA ILE A 38 -15.36 5.95 -5.78
C ILE A 38 -14.51 5.66 -7.02
N TYR A 39 -13.17 5.63 -6.90
CA TYR A 39 -12.30 5.27 -8.02
C TYR A 39 -12.44 3.81 -8.43
N GLU A 40 -12.53 2.90 -7.45
CA GLU A 40 -12.79 1.49 -7.72
C GLU A 40 -14.10 1.33 -8.52
N ASP A 41 -15.19 1.98 -8.08
CA ASP A 41 -16.49 1.88 -8.74
C ASP A 41 -16.45 2.42 -10.18
N LYS A 42 -15.74 3.53 -10.41
CA LYS A 42 -15.54 4.07 -11.77
C LYS A 42 -14.80 3.08 -12.66
N PHE A 43 -13.75 2.43 -12.14
CA PHE A 43 -13.02 1.42 -12.91
C PHE A 43 -13.88 0.19 -13.18
N LYS A 44 -14.65 -0.30 -12.20
CA LYS A 44 -15.58 -1.42 -12.36
C LYS A 44 -16.64 -1.11 -13.42
N GLN A 45 -17.25 0.07 -13.38
CA GLN A 45 -18.24 0.51 -14.37
C GLN A 45 -17.64 0.55 -15.77
N SER A 46 -16.40 1.05 -15.90
CA SER A 46 -15.70 1.06 -17.18
C SER A 46 -15.43 -0.34 -17.72
N LEU A 47 -15.03 -1.30 -16.87
CA LEU A 47 -14.79 -2.69 -17.28
C LEU A 47 -16.07 -3.41 -17.72
N GLN A 48 -17.23 -3.01 -17.20
CA GLN A 48 -18.53 -3.57 -17.58
C GLN A 48 -19.04 -2.99 -18.91
N SER A 49 -18.56 -1.82 -19.32
CA SER A 49 -18.93 -1.20 -20.59
C SER A 49 -18.08 -1.78 -21.72
N THR A 50 -18.69 -2.55 -22.63
CA THR A 50 -17.99 -3.17 -23.77
C THR A 50 -17.23 -2.12 -24.59
N GLY A 51 -15.91 -2.30 -24.73
CA GLY A 51 -15.04 -1.41 -25.51
C GLY A 51 -14.63 -0.10 -24.83
N ALA A 52 -15.00 0.13 -23.57
CA ALA A 52 -14.55 1.30 -22.83
C ALA A 52 -13.11 1.09 -22.31
N MET A 53 -12.23 2.02 -22.66
CA MET A 53 -10.90 2.12 -22.04
C MET A 53 -11.06 2.53 -20.58
N LEU A 54 -10.24 1.94 -19.69
CA LEU A 54 -10.21 2.37 -18.29
C LEU A 54 -9.94 3.88 -18.22
N PRO A 55 -10.69 4.65 -17.39
CA PRO A 55 -10.48 6.08 -17.28
C PRO A 55 -9.08 6.39 -16.74
N ASP A 56 -8.52 7.52 -17.16
CA ASP A 56 -7.27 8.00 -16.61
C ASP A 56 -7.45 8.50 -15.17
N PHE A 57 -6.48 8.19 -14.33
CA PHE A 57 -6.44 8.73 -12.98
C PHE A 57 -6.09 10.21 -13.03
N GLN A 58 -6.95 11.07 -12.49
CA GLN A 58 -6.71 12.51 -12.46
C GLN A 58 -5.49 12.81 -11.57
N GLU A 59 -4.50 13.50 -12.12
CA GLU A 59 -3.22 13.76 -11.44
C GLU A 59 -3.39 14.56 -10.13
N GLY A 60 -4.33 15.50 -10.09
CA GLY A 60 -4.66 16.26 -8.88
C GLY A 60 -5.18 15.37 -7.76
N ASP A 61 -6.07 14.44 -8.11
CA ASP A 61 -6.67 13.50 -7.17
C ASP A 61 -5.64 12.46 -6.69
N ALA A 62 -4.77 11.98 -7.59
CA ALA A 62 -3.68 11.07 -7.25
C ALA A 62 -2.72 11.71 -6.22
N LYS A 63 -2.31 12.96 -6.45
CA LYS A 63 -1.46 13.71 -5.50
C LYS A 63 -2.15 13.94 -4.15
N ALA A 64 -3.44 14.26 -4.17
CA ALA A 64 -4.22 14.42 -2.95
C ALA A 64 -4.26 13.10 -2.15
N LEU A 65 -4.59 11.97 -2.81
CA LEU A 65 -4.60 10.65 -2.19
C LEU A 65 -3.23 10.26 -1.62
N VAL A 66 -2.13 10.49 -2.35
CA VAL A 66 -0.77 10.27 -1.82
C VAL A 66 -0.53 11.07 -0.54
N ALA A 67 -0.95 12.34 -0.51
CA ALA A 67 -0.81 13.17 0.69
C ALA A 67 -1.60 12.60 1.88
N TYR A 68 -2.84 12.14 1.67
CA TYR A 68 -3.63 11.47 2.70
C TYR A 68 -2.98 10.17 3.19
N LEU A 69 -2.50 9.33 2.26
CA LEU A 69 -1.85 8.06 2.57
C LEU A 69 -0.58 8.26 3.39
N ASN A 70 0.20 9.31 3.11
CA ASN A 70 1.37 9.67 3.92
C ASN A 70 0.99 10.11 5.35
N VAL A 71 -0.15 10.79 5.53
CA VAL A 71 -0.66 11.15 6.85
C VAL A 71 -1.16 9.89 7.58
N LEU A 72 -1.91 9.02 6.90
CA LEU A 72 -2.39 7.75 7.42
C LEU A 72 -1.21 6.89 7.91
N GLN A 73 -0.18 6.70 7.07
CA GLN A 73 1.03 5.97 7.42
C GLN A 73 1.64 6.51 8.72
N LYS A 74 1.81 7.83 8.83
CA LYS A 74 2.43 8.44 10.02
C LYS A 74 1.59 8.27 11.28
N VAL A 75 0.28 8.40 11.18
CA VAL A 75 -0.66 8.21 12.30
C VAL A 75 -0.62 6.75 12.77
N VAL A 76 -0.60 5.79 11.86
CA VAL A 76 -0.53 4.36 12.19
C VAL A 76 0.83 4.01 12.78
N GLU A 77 1.94 4.46 12.19
CA GLU A 77 3.30 4.18 12.67
C GLU A 77 3.54 4.70 14.10
N ASN A 78 3.09 5.91 14.40
CA ASN A 78 3.44 6.61 15.64
C ASN A 78 2.34 6.56 16.72
N GLY A 79 1.13 6.11 16.39
CA GLY A 79 0.02 6.04 17.34
C GLY A 79 0.28 5.07 18.50
N ASN A 80 -0.45 5.25 19.61
CA ASN A 80 -0.34 4.39 20.77
C ASN A 80 -0.67 2.93 20.38
N PRO A 81 0.18 1.93 20.65
CA PRO A 81 -0.06 0.55 20.22
C PRO A 81 -1.35 -0.09 20.76
N ILE A 82 -1.82 0.36 21.93
CA ILE A 82 -3.04 -0.14 22.57
C ILE A 82 -4.28 0.43 21.89
N GLU A 83 -4.24 1.70 21.51
CA GLU A 83 -5.39 2.40 20.92
C GLU A 83 -5.48 2.23 19.40
N ARG A 84 -4.34 2.36 18.70
CA ARG A 84 -4.28 2.43 17.23
C ARG A 84 -4.84 1.20 16.52
N LYS A 85 -4.86 0.05 17.20
CA LYS A 85 -5.47 -1.19 16.70
C LYS A 85 -6.98 -1.08 16.46
N ASN A 86 -7.64 -0.10 17.05
CA ASN A 86 -9.07 0.13 16.92
C ASN A 86 -9.42 1.37 16.08
N TRP A 87 -8.44 2.14 15.61
CA TRP A 87 -8.67 3.42 14.92
C TRP A 87 -9.22 3.25 13.50
N PHE A 88 -8.78 2.20 12.79
CA PHE A 88 -9.17 1.94 11.41
C PHE A 88 -9.72 0.51 11.30
N PRO A 89 -11.01 0.30 11.63
CA PRO A 89 -11.60 -1.05 11.64
C PRO A 89 -11.81 -1.62 10.23
N ASP A 90 -11.90 -0.76 9.22
CA ASP A 90 -11.98 -1.15 7.81
C ASP A 90 -10.83 -0.52 7.03
N ILE A 91 -9.95 -1.38 6.52
CA ILE A 91 -8.79 -1.00 5.69
C ILE A 91 -8.88 -1.56 4.27
N GLU A 92 -9.94 -2.31 3.95
CA GLU A 92 -10.14 -2.91 2.63
C GLU A 92 -9.99 -1.91 1.49
N PRO A 93 -10.45 -0.64 1.60
CA PRO A 93 -10.35 0.28 0.48
C PRO A 93 -8.92 0.62 0.04
N LEU A 94 -7.90 0.40 0.87
CA LEU A 94 -6.50 0.58 0.49
C LEU A 94 -6.03 -0.42 -0.58
N PHE A 95 -6.70 -1.57 -0.69
CA PHE A 95 -6.29 -2.66 -1.56
C PHE A 95 -6.94 -2.57 -2.93
N LYS A 96 -8.16 -2.01 -2.99
CA LYS A 96 -9.03 -1.99 -4.17
C LYS A 96 -8.37 -1.45 -5.43
N LEU A 97 -7.43 -0.50 -5.30
CA LEU A 97 -6.79 0.15 -6.44
C LEU A 97 -5.49 -0.55 -6.92
N LEU A 98 -4.99 -1.56 -6.20
CA LEU A 98 -3.67 -2.16 -6.50
C LEU A 98 -3.64 -2.89 -7.84
N GLY A 99 -4.71 -3.62 -8.19
CA GLY A 99 -4.82 -4.45 -9.39
C GLY A 99 -5.07 -3.70 -10.72
N TYR A 100 -5.39 -2.40 -10.68
CA TYR A 100 -5.73 -1.63 -11.88
C TYR A 100 -4.49 -1.01 -12.53
N GLU A 101 -4.27 -1.25 -13.82
CA GLU A 101 -3.08 -0.75 -14.54
C GLU A 101 -3.04 0.78 -14.65
N ASN A 102 -4.19 1.43 -14.77
CA ASN A 102 -4.32 2.89 -14.92
C ASN A 102 -4.02 3.68 -13.64
N VAL A 103 -3.82 3.02 -12.51
CA VAL A 103 -3.46 3.68 -11.25
C VAL A 103 -1.95 4.00 -11.29
N PRO A 104 -1.54 5.28 -11.13
CA PRO A 104 -0.15 5.69 -11.26
C PRO A 104 0.79 4.90 -10.33
N PRO A 105 1.99 4.50 -10.80
CA PRO A 105 2.92 3.70 -10.01
C PRO A 105 3.26 4.31 -8.64
N TYR A 106 3.44 5.64 -8.57
CA TYR A 106 3.74 6.34 -7.33
C TYR A 106 2.58 6.28 -6.32
N LEU A 107 1.32 6.30 -6.78
CA LEU A 107 0.14 6.16 -5.93
C LEU A 107 0.02 4.72 -5.41
N LYS A 108 0.27 3.72 -6.26
CA LYS A 108 0.37 2.32 -5.81
C LYS A 108 1.47 2.15 -4.75
N GLY A 109 2.61 2.81 -4.94
CA GLY A 109 3.69 2.82 -3.94
C GLY A 109 3.25 3.40 -2.60
N ALA A 110 2.50 4.51 -2.61
CA ALA A 110 1.95 5.11 -1.39
C ALA A 110 0.92 4.19 -0.70
N LEU A 111 0.03 3.53 -1.47
CA LEU A 111 -0.92 2.56 -0.93
C LEU A 111 -0.19 1.40 -0.23
N ARG A 112 0.84 0.84 -0.87
CA ARG A 112 1.65 -0.24 -0.30
C ARG A 112 2.34 0.17 1.00
N LYS A 113 2.93 1.37 1.04
CA LYS A 113 3.56 1.91 2.27
C LYS A 113 2.55 2.09 3.39
N ALA A 114 1.35 2.60 3.08
CA ALA A 114 0.28 2.73 4.06
C ALA A 114 -0.17 1.35 4.58
N ILE A 115 -0.41 0.38 3.70
CA ILE A 115 -0.77 -1.00 4.08
C ILE A 115 0.31 -1.63 4.98
N ALA A 116 1.58 -1.47 4.62
CA ALA A 116 2.69 -2.02 5.41
C ALA A 116 2.72 -1.50 6.86
N SER A 117 2.32 -0.23 7.08
CA SER A 117 2.25 0.33 8.43
C SER A 117 1.26 -0.39 9.36
N PHE A 118 0.22 -1.00 8.80
CA PHE A 118 -0.78 -1.76 9.57
C PHE A 118 -0.30 -3.14 10.03
N ILE A 119 0.73 -3.71 9.40
CA ILE A 119 1.27 -5.03 9.75
C ILE A 119 1.81 -5.05 11.18
N GLN A 120 2.42 -3.93 11.62
CA GLN A 120 2.99 -3.77 12.96
C GLN A 120 1.95 -3.41 14.03
N VAL A 121 0.66 -3.29 13.67
CA VAL A 121 -0.39 -2.88 14.61
C VAL A 121 -0.97 -4.07 15.37
N SER A 122 -1.22 -5.18 14.68
CA SER A 122 -1.79 -6.39 15.30
C SER A 122 -1.54 -7.62 14.42
N PRO A 123 -1.18 -8.77 15.02
CA PRO A 123 -1.08 -10.05 14.30
C PRO A 123 -2.38 -10.43 13.58
N VAL A 124 -3.55 -10.12 14.15
CA VAL A 124 -4.85 -10.41 13.51
C VAL A 124 -5.04 -9.58 12.23
N LEU A 125 -4.53 -8.34 12.24
CA LEU A 125 -4.60 -7.47 11.08
C LEU A 125 -3.66 -7.95 9.97
N LYS A 126 -2.53 -8.57 10.33
CA LYS A 126 -1.63 -9.24 9.39
C LYS A 126 -2.38 -10.28 8.54
N ASP A 127 -3.09 -11.22 9.16
CA ASP A 127 -3.81 -12.27 8.42
C ASP A 127 -4.88 -11.68 7.49
N THR A 128 -5.55 -10.62 7.95
CA THR A 128 -6.55 -9.88 7.16
C THR A 128 -5.91 -9.18 5.95
N ILE A 129 -4.78 -8.50 6.14
CA ILE A 129 -3.99 -7.86 5.07
C ILE A 129 -3.57 -8.90 4.03
N TRP A 130 -3.15 -10.10 4.46
CA TRP A 130 -2.75 -11.18 3.56
C TRP A 130 -3.94 -11.62 2.70
N SER A 131 -5.11 -11.85 3.30
CA SER A 131 -6.33 -12.19 2.56
C SER A 131 -6.69 -11.13 1.51
N TYR A 132 -6.54 -9.83 1.83
CA TYR A 132 -6.80 -8.77 0.86
C TYR A 132 -5.76 -8.70 -0.26
N LEU A 133 -4.47 -8.92 0.02
CA LEU A 133 -3.45 -8.95 -1.02
C LEU A 133 -3.70 -10.08 -2.03
N GLU A 134 -4.12 -11.26 -1.56
CA GLU A 134 -4.48 -12.37 -2.44
C GLU A 134 -5.68 -12.02 -3.35
N GLN A 135 -6.63 -11.24 -2.84
CA GLN A 135 -7.82 -10.84 -3.58
C GLN A 135 -7.55 -9.71 -4.59
N TYR A 136 -6.71 -8.74 -4.24
CA TYR A 136 -6.65 -7.44 -4.94
C TYR A 136 -5.33 -7.15 -5.69
N ASP A 137 -4.21 -7.83 -5.42
CA ASP A 137 -2.91 -7.60 -6.11
C ASP A 137 -2.77 -8.42 -7.41
N LEU A 138 -3.85 -9.10 -7.84
CA LEU A 138 -3.90 -9.77 -9.14
C LEU A 138 -4.16 -8.75 -10.26
N PRO A 139 -3.39 -8.78 -11.37
CA PRO A 139 -3.60 -7.86 -12.48
C PRO A 139 -4.97 -8.10 -13.12
N VAL A 140 -5.77 -7.04 -13.24
CA VAL A 140 -7.07 -7.09 -13.92
C VAL A 140 -6.82 -7.04 -15.43
N VAL A 141 -6.77 -8.21 -16.08
CA VAL A 141 -6.53 -8.32 -17.53
C VAL A 141 -7.80 -7.96 -18.31
N VAL A 142 -7.74 -6.89 -19.11
CA VAL A 142 -8.72 -6.62 -20.17
C VAL A 142 -8.34 -7.43 -21.42
N GLY A 143 -9.02 -8.56 -21.63
CA GLY A 143 -8.88 -9.34 -22.87
C GLY A 143 -9.54 -8.62 -24.05
N PRO A 144 -8.98 -8.69 -25.28
CA PRO A 144 -9.64 -8.17 -26.46
C PRO A 144 -10.88 -9.02 -26.78
N THR A 145 -12.04 -8.37 -26.87
CA THR A 145 -13.28 -9.00 -27.37
C THR A 145 -13.15 -9.30 -28.86
N THR A 146 -12.76 -10.52 -29.22
CA THR A 146 -12.92 -11.01 -30.58
C THR A 146 -14.39 -11.35 -30.80
N GLY A 147 -15.08 -10.54 -31.61
CA GLY A 147 -16.43 -10.84 -32.05
C GLY A 147 -16.44 -12.06 -32.97
N SER A 148 -17.23 -13.08 -32.61
CA SER A 148 -18.03 -13.88 -33.56
C SER A 148 -18.92 -14.85 -32.77
N ASN A 149 -20.23 -14.76 -33.03
CA ASN A 149 -21.16 -15.84 -32.74
C ASN A 149 -20.61 -17.15 -33.33
N LEU A 150 -20.47 -18.20 -32.50
CA LEU A 150 -20.79 -19.58 -32.83
C LEU A 150 -20.60 -20.49 -31.60
N GLN A 151 -21.72 -21.09 -31.20
CA GLN A 151 -21.85 -22.34 -30.43
C GLN A 151 -21.29 -22.38 -29.00
N GLN A 152 -22.24 -22.18 -28.08
CA GLN A 152 -22.32 -22.75 -26.75
C GLN A 152 -21.83 -24.21 -26.73
N MET A 153 -20.58 -24.42 -26.36
CA MET A 153 -20.11 -25.66 -25.74
C MET A 153 -19.74 -25.32 -24.31
N SER A 154 -20.52 -25.86 -23.38
CA SER A 154 -20.22 -25.87 -21.95
C SER A 154 -18.94 -26.67 -21.72
N VAL A 155 -17.81 -25.99 -21.68
CA VAL A 155 -16.60 -26.50 -21.05
C VAL A 155 -16.78 -26.25 -19.55
N PRO A 156 -16.71 -27.27 -18.68
CA PRO A 156 -16.74 -27.02 -17.24
C PRO A 156 -15.53 -26.14 -16.92
N VAL A 157 -15.78 -24.89 -16.49
CA VAL A 157 -14.77 -24.08 -15.82
C VAL A 157 -14.42 -24.86 -14.56
N ASN A 158 -13.33 -25.62 -14.64
CA ASN A 158 -12.71 -26.17 -13.46
C ASN A 158 -12.21 -24.95 -12.68
N LYS A 159 -12.87 -24.67 -11.54
CA LYS A 159 -12.48 -23.64 -10.58
C LYS A 159 -11.20 -24.09 -9.86
N GLU A 160 -10.13 -24.29 -10.61
CA GLU A 160 -8.81 -24.26 -10.02
C GLU A 160 -8.55 -22.80 -9.67
N ILE A 161 -8.82 -22.50 -8.40
CA ILE A 161 -8.35 -21.33 -7.67
C ILE A 161 -6.93 -21.05 -8.13
N LEU A 162 -6.74 -20.01 -8.94
CA LEU A 162 -5.42 -19.53 -9.32
C LEU A 162 -4.80 -18.92 -8.05
N LYS A 163 -4.26 -19.78 -7.19
CA LYS A 163 -3.49 -19.37 -6.02
C LYS A 163 -2.35 -18.48 -6.52
N PRO A 164 -2.10 -17.31 -5.91
CA PRO A 164 -0.95 -16.50 -6.29
C PRO A 164 0.31 -17.34 -6.15
N SER A 165 1.20 -17.25 -7.14
CA SER A 165 2.44 -18.01 -7.15
C SER A 165 3.22 -17.73 -5.85
N PRO A 166 3.73 -18.76 -5.14
CA PRO A 166 4.53 -18.59 -3.91
C PRO A 166 5.70 -17.60 -4.06
N LYS A 167 6.19 -17.39 -5.28
CA LYS A 167 7.26 -16.44 -5.60
C LYS A 167 6.91 -14.96 -5.36
N ARG A 168 5.64 -14.56 -5.53
CA ARG A 168 5.20 -13.17 -5.25
C ARG A 168 5.10 -12.95 -3.75
N ILE A 169 4.61 -13.94 -3.01
CA ILE A 169 4.48 -13.93 -1.55
C ILE A 169 5.86 -13.81 -0.90
N LEU A 170 6.82 -14.65 -1.32
CA LEU A 170 8.20 -14.61 -0.84
C LEU A 170 8.92 -13.29 -1.18
N LYS A 171 8.58 -12.65 -2.31
CA LYS A 171 9.15 -11.35 -2.68
C LYS A 171 8.69 -10.25 -1.73
N TRP A 172 7.40 -10.20 -1.41
CA TRP A 172 6.85 -9.21 -0.48
C TRP A 172 7.29 -9.44 0.96
N GLU A 173 7.33 -10.70 1.42
CA GLU A 173 7.88 -11.05 2.73
C GLU A 173 9.35 -10.65 2.83
N ALA A 174 10.15 -10.91 1.80
CA ALA A 174 11.54 -10.48 1.73
C ALA A 174 11.66 -8.94 1.68
N GLU A 175 10.80 -8.23 0.94
CA GLU A 175 10.81 -6.75 0.88
C GLU A 175 10.45 -6.13 2.24
N ILE A 176 9.46 -6.68 2.96
CA ILE A 176 9.07 -6.22 4.30
C ILE A 176 10.16 -6.54 5.33
N GLU A 177 10.73 -7.75 5.29
CA GLU A 177 11.79 -8.17 6.21
C GLU A 177 13.08 -7.37 5.96
N ILE A 178 13.41 -7.06 4.70
CA ILE A 178 14.49 -6.14 4.33
C ILE A 178 14.20 -4.73 4.85
N GLU A 179 12.98 -4.19 4.69
CA GLU A 179 12.65 -2.87 5.25
C GLU A 179 12.75 -2.82 6.78
N GLU A 180 12.30 -3.88 7.46
CA GLU A 180 12.34 -3.99 8.92
C GLU A 180 13.77 -4.14 9.44
N TYR A 181 14.58 -4.93 8.75
CA TYR A 181 16.03 -5.01 8.99
C TYR A 181 16.71 -3.66 8.77
N MET A 182 16.37 -2.93 7.71
CA MET A 182 16.93 -1.60 7.42
C MET A 182 16.51 -0.55 8.45
N LYS A 183 15.25 -0.54 8.90
CA LYS A 183 14.78 0.34 10.00
C LYS A 183 15.54 0.06 11.30
N THR A 184 15.75 -1.21 11.61
CA THR A 184 16.53 -1.66 12.78
C THR A 184 18.00 -1.24 12.66
N LEU A 185 18.59 -1.39 11.48
CA LEU A 185 19.97 -0.99 11.22
C LEU A 185 20.14 0.53 11.35
N ILE A 186 19.25 1.33 10.75
CA ILE A 186 19.29 2.79 10.85
C ILE A 186 19.13 3.25 12.30
N HIS A 187 18.16 2.71 13.03
CA HIS A 187 17.91 3.08 14.43
C HIS A 187 19.09 2.73 15.35
N ASN A 188 19.75 1.59 15.11
CA ASN A 188 20.84 1.09 15.97
C ASN A 188 22.25 1.57 15.57
N VAL A 189 22.48 1.90 14.29
CA VAL A 189 23.80 2.24 13.74
C VAL A 189 23.99 3.75 13.58
N ALA A 190 22.96 4.51 13.19
CA ALA A 190 23.07 5.96 13.02
C ALA A 190 23.58 6.71 14.28
N PRO A 191 23.14 6.40 15.53
CA PRO A 191 23.69 7.06 16.72
C PRO A 191 25.10 6.59 17.10
N LYS A 192 25.57 5.44 16.60
CA LYS A 192 26.93 4.92 16.86
C LYS A 192 27.99 5.49 15.92
N VAL A 193 27.63 5.76 14.66
CA VAL A 193 28.53 6.36 13.66
C VAL A 193 28.79 7.85 13.92
N ALA A 194 27.85 8.55 14.56
CA ALA A 194 28.02 9.96 14.92
C ALA A 194 29.09 10.20 16.02
N ASN A 195 29.47 9.18 16.80
CA ASN A 195 30.30 9.36 17.98
C ASN A 195 31.70 8.72 17.93
N HIS A 196 32.03 7.83 16.98
CA HIS A 196 33.37 7.22 16.90
C HIS A 196 33.89 7.11 15.46
N ARG A 197 35.20 7.35 15.28
CA ARG A 197 35.94 7.10 14.03
C ARG A 197 35.74 5.65 13.58
N LEU A 198 35.37 5.48 12.32
CA LEU A 198 35.23 4.20 11.60
C LEU A 198 36.44 3.29 11.86
N PRO A 199 36.25 2.03 12.31
CA PRO A 199 37.23 1.00 12.05
C PRO A 199 37.11 0.54 10.59
N ASP A 200 38.25 0.22 10.00
CA ASP A 200 38.41 -0.32 8.65
C ASP A 200 37.60 -1.62 8.49
N VAL A 201 36.64 -1.63 7.54
CA VAL A 201 35.76 -2.79 7.29
C VAL A 201 35.95 -3.32 5.88
N ALA A 202 36.98 -4.14 5.70
CA ALA A 202 37.22 -4.94 4.49
C ALA A 202 36.18 -6.07 4.26
N GLY A 203 34.98 -5.98 4.85
CA GLY A 203 33.93 -7.01 4.79
C GLY A 203 32.56 -6.54 4.31
N LEU A 204 32.39 -5.26 3.95
CA LEU A 204 31.08 -4.66 3.64
C LEU A 204 30.81 -4.47 2.13
N HIS A 205 31.44 -5.29 1.27
CA HIS A 205 31.35 -5.10 -0.18
C HIS A 205 30.08 -5.69 -0.83
N ILE A 206 29.29 -6.48 -0.10
CA ILE A 206 28.05 -7.11 -0.60
C ILE A 206 26.79 -6.25 -0.33
N PRO A 207 26.63 -5.59 0.84
CA PRO A 207 25.41 -4.81 1.12
C PRO A 207 25.26 -3.58 0.22
N LEU A 208 26.34 -2.91 -0.17
CA LEU A 208 26.31 -1.70 -0.99
C LEU A 208 25.96 -1.96 -2.46
N VAL A 209 26.33 -3.13 -2.99
CA VAL A 209 25.98 -3.53 -4.36
C VAL A 209 24.49 -3.89 -4.44
N LEU A 210 23.94 -4.53 -3.39
CA LEU A 210 22.50 -4.76 -3.26
C LEU A 210 21.72 -3.45 -3.04
N LEU A 211 22.31 -2.49 -2.32
CA LEU A 211 21.77 -1.15 -2.07
C LEU A 211 21.58 -0.35 -3.38
N LEU A 212 22.56 -0.43 -4.30
CA LEU A 212 22.49 0.22 -5.61
C LEU A 212 21.50 -0.48 -6.55
N TYR A 213 21.48 -1.82 -6.53
CA TYR A 213 20.52 -2.60 -7.33
C TYR A 213 19.05 -2.39 -6.93
N LEU A 214 18.79 -2.11 -5.65
CA LEU A 214 17.44 -1.82 -5.16
C LEU A 214 17.01 -0.37 -5.43
N LEU A 215 17.95 0.57 -5.51
CA LEU A 215 17.65 1.97 -5.87
C LEU A 215 17.31 2.13 -7.35
N ASP A 216 17.95 1.38 -8.25
CA ASP A 216 17.65 1.41 -9.70
C ASP A 216 16.30 0.75 -10.06
N VAL A 217 15.73 -0.07 -9.17
CA VAL A 217 14.43 -0.74 -9.39
C VAL A 217 13.26 0.10 -8.83
N LEU A 218 13.55 1.13 -8.03
CA LEU A 218 12.56 1.96 -7.33
C LEU A 218 12.42 3.40 -7.88
N PHE A 219 13.13 3.77 -8.95
CA PHE A 219 13.01 5.06 -9.64
C PHE A 219 12.60 4.91 -11.11
#